data_AF-A0A2R4C9M2-F1
#
_entry.id   AF-A0A2R4C9M2-F1
#
_cell.length_a   1.000
_cell.length_b   1.000
_cell.length_c   1.000
_cell.angle_alpha   90.00
_cell.angle_beta   90.00
_cell.angle_gamma   90.00
#
_symmetry.space_group_name_H-M   'P 1'
#
loop_
_entity.id
_entity.type
_entity.pdbx_description
1 polymer ?
#
loop_
_entity_poly.entity_id
_entity_poly.type
_entity_poly.pdbx_seq_one_letter_code
_entity_poly.pdbx_strand_id
1 'polypeptide(L)'
;MFLDHPTITATNSLTEPDRIERLNRVYGYVAALADAASLQPFIEKVAQLHDHKGTLIVFWHDAPTEQEKGFFLQAWRSKIGDGSDNVEHEI
;
A
#
# COMPACT_ATOMS: atom_id res chain seq x y z
N MET A 1 11.02 2.49 18.61
CA MET A 1 9.78 2.86 17.92
C MET A 1 9.32 1.60 17.20
N PHE A 2 8.21 0.99 17.61
CA PHE A 2 7.56 -0.01 16.78
C PHE A 2 6.93 0.76 15.63
N LEU A 3 7.23 0.36 14.40
CA LEU A 3 6.44 0.79 13.26
C LEU A 3 5.14 0.00 13.41
N ASP A 4 4.03 0.67 13.67
CA ASP A 4 2.71 0.06 13.52
C ASP A 4 2.54 -0.21 12.02
N HIS A 5 3.01 -1.37 11.61
CA HIS A 5 2.94 -1.81 10.23
C HIS A 5 1.49 -2.16 9.92
N PRO A 6 1.00 -1.79 8.73
CA PRO A 6 -0.33 -2.19 8.31
C PRO A 6 -0.42 -3.72 8.26
N THR A 7 -1.61 -4.25 8.50
CA THR A 7 -1.86 -5.66 8.23
C THR A 7 -1.74 -5.91 6.72
N ILE A 8 -1.04 -6.98 6.31
CA ILE A 8 -0.84 -7.31 4.89
C ILE A 8 -1.55 -8.63 4.59
N THR A 9 -2.43 -8.60 3.58
CA THR A 9 -3.25 -9.75 3.19
C THR A 9 -3.39 -9.82 1.67
N ALA A 10 -3.65 -11.00 1.12
CA ALA A 10 -3.90 -11.16 -0.30
C ALA A 10 -4.86 -12.32 -0.54
N THR A 11 -5.68 -12.19 -1.58
CA THR A 11 -6.47 -13.32 -2.10
C THR A 11 -5.53 -14.41 -2.59
N ASN A 12 -5.84 -15.68 -2.28
CA ASN A 12 -5.05 -16.86 -2.67
C ASN A 12 -3.58 -16.86 -2.20
N SER A 13 -3.25 -16.15 -1.11
CA SER A 13 -1.87 -16.01 -0.61
C SER A 13 -1.17 -17.35 -0.30
N LEU A 14 -1.92 -18.41 0.00
CA LEU A 14 -1.36 -19.76 0.23
C LEU A 14 -0.79 -20.39 -1.04
N THR A 15 -1.33 -20.06 -2.22
CA THR A 15 -0.89 -20.60 -3.52
C THR A 15 -0.14 -19.56 -4.36
N GLU A 16 -0.32 -18.27 -4.07
CA GLU A 16 0.29 -17.12 -4.74
C GLU A 16 0.99 -16.20 -3.70
N PRO A 17 2.04 -16.69 -3.02
CA PRO A 17 2.69 -15.98 -1.92
C PRO A 17 3.40 -14.68 -2.37
N ASP A 18 3.76 -14.59 -3.65
CA ASP A 18 4.38 -13.42 -4.26
C ASP A 18 3.50 -12.17 -4.17
N ARG A 19 2.17 -12.33 -4.03
CA ARG A 19 1.25 -11.21 -3.76
C ARG A 19 1.55 -10.52 -2.44
N ILE A 20 1.83 -11.28 -1.38
CA ILE A 20 2.21 -10.72 -0.07
C ILE A 20 3.57 -10.03 -0.17
N GLU A 21 4.54 -10.66 -0.86
CA GLU A 21 5.85 -10.05 -1.07
C GLU A 21 5.77 -8.73 -1.85
N ARG A 22 4.88 -8.65 -2.85
CA ARG A 22 4.61 -7.41 -3.59
C ARG A 22 4.05 -6.32 -2.67
N LEU A 23 3.06 -6.64 -1.85
CA LEU A 23 2.48 -5.66 -0.91
C LEU A 23 3.51 -5.12 0.08
N ASN A 24 4.41 -5.98 0.59
CA ASN A 24 5.52 -5.54 1.45
C ASN A 24 6.44 -4.55 0.73
N ARG A 25 6.79 -4.83 -0.53
CA ARG A 25 7.62 -3.92 -1.34
C ARG A 25 6.90 -2.62 -1.67
N VAL A 26 5.61 -2.67 -2.00
CA VAL A 26 4.75 -1.50 -2.23
C VAL A 26 4.71 -0.62 -0.98
N TYR A 27 4.48 -1.20 0.19
CA TYR A 27 4.49 -0.46 1.45
C TYR A 27 5.84 0.21 1.71
N GLY A 28 6.95 -0.52 1.56
CA GLY A 28 8.29 0.04 1.72
C GLY A 28 8.59 1.19 0.74
N TYR A 29 8.12 1.07 -0.51
CA TYR A 29 8.26 2.13 -1.51
C TYR A 29 7.42 3.37 -1.17
N VAL A 30 6.17 3.19 -0.74
CA VAL A 30 5.30 4.29 -0.31
C VAL A 30 5.89 5.00 0.92
N ALA A 31 6.41 4.25 1.89
CA ALA A 31 7.10 4.83 3.05
C ALA A 31 8.31 5.67 2.63
N ALA A 32 9.11 5.21 1.66
CA ALA A 32 10.23 5.98 1.12
C ALA A 32 9.77 7.25 0.36
N LEU A 33 8.67 7.18 -0.40
CA LEU A 33 8.09 8.34 -1.07
C LEU A 33 7.56 9.37 -0.06
N ALA A 34 6.89 8.90 1.00
CA ALA A 34 6.42 9.73 2.10
C ALA A 34 7.58 10.44 2.79
N ASP A 35 8.68 9.72 3.05
CA ASP A 35 9.89 10.30 3.64
C ASP A 35 10.51 11.38 2.77
N ALA A 36 10.71 11.09 1.48
CA ALA A 36 11.24 12.05 0.51
C ALA A 36 10.35 13.30 0.37
N ALA A 37 9.04 13.17 0.56
CA ALA A 37 8.07 14.26 0.49
C ALA A 37 7.85 14.99 1.83
N SER A 38 8.52 14.59 2.92
CA SER A 38 8.26 15.10 4.28
C SER A 38 6.81 14.92 4.74
N LEU A 39 6.19 13.79 4.35
CA LEU A 39 4.82 13.38 4.67
C LEU A 39 4.79 12.04 5.42
N GLN A 40 5.87 11.66 6.11
CA GLN A 40 5.97 10.43 6.91
C GLN A 40 4.74 10.14 7.79
N PRO A 41 4.12 11.13 8.47
CA PRO A 41 3.03 10.85 9.40
C PRO A 41 1.81 10.16 8.79
N PHE A 42 1.54 10.29 7.48
CA PHE A 42 0.35 9.63 6.91
C PHE A 42 0.46 8.11 6.90
N ILE A 43 1.67 7.55 6.99
CA ILE A 43 1.88 6.10 7.01
C ILE A 43 1.16 5.45 8.20
N GLU A 44 1.05 6.17 9.33
CA GLU A 44 0.33 5.73 10.53
C GLU A 44 -1.19 5.66 10.31
N LYS A 45 -1.72 6.32 9.28
CA LYS A 45 -3.14 6.24 8.90
C LYS A 45 -3.47 4.95 8.15
N VAL A 46 -2.48 4.17 7.71
CA VAL A 46 -2.70 2.98 6.88
C VAL A 46 -2.96 1.77 7.78
N ALA A 47 -4.17 1.24 7.76
CA ALA A 47 -4.59 0.12 8.59
C ALA A 47 -4.20 -1.24 7.98
N GLN A 48 -4.46 -1.39 6.69
CA GLN A 48 -4.26 -2.65 5.97
C GLN A 48 -4.00 -2.41 4.50
N LEU A 49 -3.14 -3.26 3.93
CA LEU A 49 -3.01 -3.43 2.48
C LEU A 49 -3.56 -4.81 2.10
N HIS A 50 -4.44 -4.81 1.10
CA HIS A 50 -5.00 -6.04 0.55
C HIS A 50 -4.81 -6.11 -0.96
N ASP A 51 -4.35 -7.25 -1.45
CA ASP A 51 -4.38 -7.57 -2.87
C ASP A 51 -5.62 -8.41 -3.18
N HIS A 52 -6.61 -7.78 -3.80
CA HIS A 52 -7.82 -8.44 -4.26
C HIS A 52 -7.70 -8.78 -5.75
N LYS A 53 -7.04 -9.90 -6.05
CA LYS A 53 -6.93 -10.43 -7.43
C LYS A 53 -6.33 -9.44 -8.43
N GLY A 54 -5.35 -8.63 -8.01
CA GLY A 54 -4.68 -7.63 -8.86
C GLY A 54 -5.20 -6.20 -8.68
N THR A 55 -6.17 -5.98 -7.79
CA THR A 55 -6.49 -4.65 -7.28
C THR A 55 -5.83 -4.46 -5.92
N LEU A 56 -5.07 -3.38 -5.76
CA LEU A 56 -4.60 -2.94 -4.45
C LEU A 56 -5.75 -2.22 -3.74
N ILE A 57 -6.14 -2.70 -2.57
CA ILE A 57 -7.06 -2.01 -1.66
C ILE A 57 -6.25 -1.51 -0.47
N VAL A 58 -6.31 -0.20 -0.23
CA VAL A 58 -5.67 0.46 0.91
C VAL A 58 -6.77 0.84 1.89
N PHE A 59 -6.75 0.21 3.07
CA PHE A 59 -7.66 0.54 4.17
C PHE A 59 -7.00 1.57 5.09
N TRP A 60 -7.77 2.58 5.49
CA TRP A 60 -7.28 3.72 6.25
C TRP A 60 -7.98 3.82 7.60
N HIS A 61 -7.23 4.11 8.66
CA HIS A 61 -7.80 4.51 9.94
C HIS A 61 -8.47 5.89 9.86
N ASP A 62 -7.90 6.78 9.03
CA ASP A 62 -8.35 8.15 8.84
C ASP A 62 -8.38 8.51 7.34
N ALA A 63 -9.33 9.36 6.95
CA ALA A 63 -9.52 9.73 5.55
C ALA A 63 -8.21 10.23 4.87
N PRO A 64 -7.78 9.60 3.75
CA PRO A 64 -6.59 10.03 3.05
C PRO A 64 -6.81 11.27 2.19
N THR A 65 -5.76 12.07 2.01
CA THR A 65 -5.73 13.14 1.00
C THR A 65 -5.47 12.57 -0.40
N GLU A 66 -5.76 13.33 -1.45
CA GLU A 66 -5.47 12.91 -2.83
C GLU A 66 -3.96 12.70 -3.08
N GLN A 67 -3.10 13.45 -2.39
CA GLN A 67 -1.65 13.25 -2.46
C GLN A 67 -1.23 11.91 -1.84
N GLU A 68 -1.80 11.55 -0.69
CA GLU A 68 -1.53 10.29 -0.01
C GLU A 68 -2.00 9.09 -0.84
N LYS A 69 -3.19 9.18 -1.45
CA LYS A 69 -3.67 8.20 -2.43
C LYS A 69 -2.73 8.08 -3.63
N GLY A 70 -2.23 9.21 -4.11
CA GLY A 70 -1.30 9.29 -5.23
C GLY A 70 -0.02 8.47 -5.03
N PHE A 71 0.51 8.39 -3.80
CA PHE A 71 1.69 7.56 -3.53
C PHE A 71 1.44 6.07 -3.75
N PHE A 72 0.27 5.56 -3.35
CA PHE A 72 -0.10 4.17 -3.58
C PHE A 72 -0.34 3.87 -5.06
N LEU A 73 -1.01 4.79 -5.78
CA LEU A 73 -1.15 4.68 -7.23
C LEU A 73 0.21 4.65 -7.93
N GLN A 74 1.14 5.53 -7.54
CA GLN A 74 2.49 5.54 -8.09
C GLN A 74 3.25 4.25 -7.79
N ALA A 75 3.12 3.71 -6.57
CA ALA A 75 3.77 2.47 -6.16
C ALA A 75 3.22 1.27 -6.94
N TRP A 76 1.90 1.17 -7.08
CA TRP A 76 1.23 0.05 -7.76
C TRP A 76 1.55 0.02 -9.26
N ARG A 77 1.54 1.19 -9.90
CA ARG A 77 1.94 1.39 -11.31
C ARG A 77 3.40 1.06 -11.61
N SER A 78 4.26 1.02 -10.60
CA SER A 78 5.69 0.80 -10.78
C SER A 78 6.02 -0.70 -10.99
N LYS A 79 7.28 -1.00 -11.29
CA LYS A 79 7.80 -2.39 -11.33
C LYS A 79 7.83 -3.06 -9.95
N ILE A 80 7.65 -2.30 -8.87
CA ILE A 80 7.51 -2.84 -7.51
C ILE A 80 6.11 -3.41 -7.29
N GLY A 81 5.09 -2.73 -7.83
CA GLY A 81 3.70 -3.17 -7.83
C GLY A 81 3.43 -4.17 -8.96
N ASP A 82 2.27 -4.05 -9.60
CA ASP A 82 1.86 -4.93 -10.69
C ASP A 82 1.87 -4.24 -12.06
N GLY A 83 2.19 -2.94 -12.09
CA GLY A 83 2.24 -2.13 -13.30
C GLY A 83 0.88 -1.58 -13.74
N SER A 84 -0.19 -1.84 -12.99
CA SER A 84 -1.55 -1.37 -13.27
C SER A 84 -1.93 -0.15 -12.42
N ASP A 85 -3.13 0.35 -12.68
CA ASP A 85 -3.70 1.53 -12.04
C ASP A 85 -4.80 1.16 -11.04
N ASN A 86 -4.99 -0.14 -10.79
CA ASN A 86 -6.11 -0.68 -10.02
C ASN A 86 -5.85 -0.50 -8.52
N VAL A 87 -6.11 0.71 -8.03
CA VAL A 87 -5.99 1.07 -6.62
C VAL A 87 -7.32 1.59 -6.09
N GLU A 88 -7.80 0.98 -5.02
CA GLU A 88 -9.01 1.36 -4.28
C GLU A 88 -8.62 1.81 -2.87
N HIS A 89 -9.41 2.74 -2.33
CA HIS A 89 -9.17 3.33 -1.01
C HIS A 89 -10.45 3.24 -0.18
N GLU A 90 -10.36 2.60 0.98
CA GLU A 90 -11.48 2.34 1.89
C GLU A 90 -11.17 2.91 3.28
N ILE A 91 -12.16 3.52 3.93
CA ILE A 91 -12.07 4.00 5.33
C ILE A 91 -12.80 2.99 6.23
#